data_AF-A0AAD6TXB1-F1
#
_entry.id   AF-A0AAD6TXB1-F1
#
_cell.length_a   1.000
_cell.length_b   1.000
_cell.length_c   1.000
_cell.angle_alpha   90.00
_cell.angle_beta   90.00
_cell.angle_gamma   90.00
#
_symmetry.space_group_name_H-M   'P 1'
#
loop_
_entity.id
_entity.type
_entity.pdbx_description
1 polymer ?
#
loop_
_entity_poly.entity_id
_entity_poly.type
_entity_poly.pdbx_seq_one_letter_code
_entity_poly.pdbx_strand_id
1 'polypeptide(L)'
;MPGRSVRFASAARPCAHPLLALSTTPVLDYDLTLPPTTLSANFPGLSSAGLLEPAVYPPHAALTLATSHLPWAVGVIPADARRGITVADVLAALYAALRANVTSAEFSALGTQRHMRRAVAAYRRRCERLRGRRAYEEEKAQGMKRVDFLMGCTKFCGIAPRIGAPGVWTIHIG
;
A
#
# COMPACT_ATOMS: atom_id res chain seq x y z
N MET A 1 -44.94 22.95 15.70
CA MET A 1 -43.65 22.92 14.98
C MET A 1 -42.90 21.66 15.38
N PRO A 2 -42.95 20.56 14.60
CA PRO A 2 -42.32 19.31 15.02
C PRO A 2 -40.80 19.34 14.75
N GLY A 3 -40.04 18.90 15.74
CA GLY A 3 -38.59 18.88 15.76
C GLY A 3 -38.00 17.93 14.72
N ARG A 4 -36.99 18.43 14.01
CA ARG A 4 -36.14 17.65 13.10
C ARG A 4 -35.27 16.72 13.96
N SER A 5 -35.70 15.47 14.11
CA SER A 5 -34.89 14.41 14.69
C SER A 5 -33.74 14.12 13.73
N VAL A 6 -32.56 14.67 14.03
CA VAL A 6 -31.32 14.32 13.35
C VAL A 6 -30.96 12.92 13.81
N ARG A 7 -31.27 11.92 12.96
CA ARG A 7 -30.78 10.56 13.14
C ARG A 7 -29.26 10.61 13.00
N PHE A 8 -28.54 10.55 14.11
CA PHE A 8 -27.14 10.15 14.07
C PHE A 8 -27.12 8.70 13.58
N ALA A 9 -26.79 8.52 12.30
CA ALA A 9 -26.46 7.21 11.78
C ALA A 9 -25.32 6.67 12.65
N SER A 10 -25.56 5.53 13.31
CA SER A 10 -24.50 4.78 13.97
C SER A 10 -23.42 4.50 12.92
N ALA A 11 -22.28 5.18 13.02
CA ALA A 11 -21.18 5.01 12.08
C ALA A 11 -20.64 3.58 12.27
N ALA A 12 -21.03 2.68 11.38
CA ALA A 12 -20.42 1.37 11.29
C ALA A 12 -18.90 1.55 11.23
N ARG A 13 -18.17 0.74 11.98
CA ARG A 13 -16.70 0.79 11.96
C ARG A 13 -16.24 0.56 10.51
N PRO A 14 -15.38 1.42 9.96
CA PRO A 14 -14.86 1.21 8.62
C PRO A 14 -14.19 -0.15 8.52
N CYS A 15 -14.56 -0.96 7.53
CA CYS A 15 -13.94 -2.26 7.25
C CYS A 15 -13.29 -2.26 5.87
N ALA A 16 -12.17 -2.95 5.73
CA ALA A 16 -11.51 -3.12 4.44
C ALA A 16 -12.28 -4.14 3.60
N HIS A 17 -12.24 -3.96 2.28
CA HIS A 17 -12.68 -4.97 1.33
C HIS A 17 -11.96 -6.31 1.59
N PRO A 18 -12.60 -7.49 1.42
CA PRO A 18 -11.96 -8.79 1.69
C PRO A 18 -10.60 -9.00 0.98
N LEU A 19 -10.42 -8.42 -0.21
CA LEU A 19 -9.13 -8.45 -0.94
C LEU A 19 -8.02 -7.65 -0.23
N LEU A 20 -8.38 -6.60 0.50
CA LEU A 20 -7.44 -5.74 1.22
C LEU A 20 -7.43 -6.01 2.73
N ALA A 21 -8.33 -6.86 3.23
CA ALA A 21 -8.46 -7.10 4.66
C ALA A 21 -7.21 -7.79 5.22
N LEU A 22 -6.75 -7.31 6.37
CA LEU A 22 -5.66 -7.95 7.11
C LEU A 22 -6.04 -9.39 7.48
N SER A 23 -5.24 -10.35 7.04
CA SER A 23 -5.42 -11.77 7.34
C SER A 23 -4.08 -12.47 7.51
N THR A 24 -4.05 -13.54 8.29
CA THR A 24 -2.91 -14.48 8.36
C THR A 24 -2.79 -15.31 7.08
N THR A 25 -3.89 -15.46 6.34
CA THR A 25 -3.98 -16.04 5.00
C THR A 25 -4.59 -15.00 4.06
N PRO A 26 -3.82 -13.99 3.64
CA PRO A 26 -4.34 -12.92 2.78
C PRO A 26 -4.86 -13.51 1.46
N VAL A 27 -5.99 -12.99 1.00
CA VAL A 27 -6.60 -13.43 -0.26
C VAL A 27 -5.70 -13.06 -1.43
N LEU A 28 -5.12 -11.86 -1.41
CA LEU A 28 -4.13 -11.41 -2.38
C LEU A 28 -2.75 -11.97 -2.04
N ASP A 29 -2.10 -12.59 -3.02
CA ASP A 29 -0.66 -12.78 -3.01
C ASP A 29 -0.02 -11.66 -3.83
N TYR A 30 0.58 -10.70 -3.11
CA TYR A 30 1.15 -9.52 -3.73
C TYR A 30 2.49 -9.15 -3.12
N ASP A 31 3.54 -9.21 -3.96
CA ASP A 31 4.84 -8.63 -3.68
C ASP A 31 4.84 -7.16 -4.13
N LEU A 32 4.96 -6.24 -3.18
CA LEU A 32 4.97 -4.79 -3.40
C LEU A 32 6.16 -4.31 -4.26
N THR A 33 7.15 -5.18 -4.55
CA THR A 33 8.21 -4.87 -5.52
C THR A 33 7.77 -5.00 -6.98
N LEU A 34 6.63 -5.64 -7.22
CA LEU A 34 6.09 -5.95 -8.54
C LEU A 34 4.88 -5.07 -8.88
N PRO A 35 4.62 -4.83 -10.18
CA PRO A 35 3.44 -4.08 -10.59
C PRO A 35 2.15 -4.82 -10.20
N PRO A 36 1.02 -4.10 -9.98
CA PRO A 36 -0.27 -4.73 -9.69
C PRO A 36 -0.75 -5.72 -10.77
N THR A 37 -0.17 -5.74 -11.96
CA THR A 37 -0.46 -6.75 -12.98
C THR A 37 0.03 -8.16 -12.62
N THR A 38 0.95 -8.29 -11.66
CA THR A 38 1.40 -9.60 -11.15
C THR A 38 0.55 -10.10 -9.98
N LEU A 39 -0.52 -9.39 -9.62
CA LEU A 39 -1.43 -9.82 -8.56
C LEU A 39 -2.00 -11.20 -8.89
N SER A 40 -1.92 -12.10 -7.94
CA SER A 40 -2.67 -13.35 -7.94
C SER A 40 -3.49 -13.45 -6.67
N ALA A 41 -4.53 -14.28 -6.70
CA ALA A 41 -5.25 -14.64 -5.48
C ALA A 41 -4.87 -16.07 -5.07
N ASN A 42 -4.75 -16.27 -3.76
CA ASN A 42 -4.55 -17.57 -3.15
C ASN A 42 -5.79 -18.49 -3.26
N PHE A 43 -6.91 -17.95 -3.76
CA PHE A 43 -8.16 -18.66 -4.02
C PHE A 43 -8.63 -18.41 -5.45
N PRO A 44 -9.27 -19.40 -6.11
CA PRO A 44 -9.81 -19.21 -7.44
C PRO A 44 -10.88 -18.11 -7.43
N GLY A 45 -10.73 -17.10 -8.29
CA GLY A 45 -11.76 -16.09 -8.51
C GLY A 45 -11.39 -14.63 -8.25
N LEU A 46 -10.12 -14.21 -8.40
CA LEU A 46 -9.83 -12.78 -8.54
C LEU A 46 -10.45 -12.30 -9.86
N SER A 47 -11.70 -11.84 -9.78
CA SER A 47 -12.37 -11.22 -10.91
C SER A 47 -11.85 -9.79 -11.07
N SER A 48 -11.71 -9.33 -12.31
CA SER A 48 -11.43 -7.92 -12.59
C SER A 48 -12.50 -7.00 -11.98
N ALA A 49 -13.72 -7.50 -11.80
CA ALA A 49 -14.81 -6.79 -11.13
C ALA A 49 -14.49 -6.50 -9.65
N GLY A 50 -13.92 -7.44 -8.91
CA GLY A 50 -13.57 -7.25 -7.50
C GLY A 50 -12.50 -6.17 -7.27
N LEU A 51 -11.66 -5.88 -8.27
CA LEU A 51 -10.72 -4.77 -8.21
C LEU A 51 -11.39 -3.40 -8.34
N LEU A 52 -12.58 -3.34 -8.96
CA LEU A 52 -13.36 -2.12 -9.14
C LEU A 52 -14.37 -1.89 -8.00
N GLU A 53 -14.45 -2.82 -7.04
CA GLU A 53 -15.27 -2.67 -5.85
C GLU A 53 -14.66 -1.67 -4.85
N PRO A 54 -15.47 -1.03 -3.98
CA PRO A 54 -14.97 -0.11 -2.97
C PRO A 54 -13.89 -0.75 -2.09
N ALA A 55 -12.77 -0.05 -1.89
CA ALA A 55 -11.65 -0.54 -1.08
C ALA A 55 -12.00 -0.70 0.41
N VAL A 56 -12.96 0.12 0.87
CA VAL A 56 -13.42 0.17 2.26
C VAL A 56 -14.92 0.35 2.29
N TYR A 57 -15.56 -0.12 3.36
CA TYR A 57 -16.98 0.05 3.61
C TYR A 57 -17.20 0.79 4.94
N PRO A 58 -18.01 1.87 4.97
CA PRO A 58 -18.63 2.54 3.81
C PRO A 58 -17.60 3.11 2.81
N PRO A 59 -17.97 3.34 1.53
CA PRO A 59 -17.06 3.90 0.53
C PRO A 59 -16.53 5.29 0.92
N HIS A 60 -15.22 5.50 0.77
CA HIS A 60 -14.56 6.77 1.08
C HIS A 60 -14.07 7.48 -0.18
N ALA A 61 -14.11 8.82 -0.17
CA ALA A 61 -13.56 9.67 -1.23
C ALA A 61 -12.06 9.95 -1.07
N ALA A 62 -11.52 9.76 0.14
CA ALA A 62 -10.11 9.93 0.47
C ALA A 62 -9.67 8.84 1.46
N LEU A 63 -8.48 8.29 1.25
CA LEU A 63 -7.89 7.26 2.09
C LEU A 63 -6.41 7.57 2.28
N THR A 64 -5.93 7.52 3.52
CA THR A 64 -4.51 7.69 3.83
C THR A 64 -3.96 6.36 4.32
N LEU A 65 -2.94 5.83 3.65
CA LEU A 65 -2.27 4.59 4.02
C LEU A 65 -0.95 4.91 4.72
N ALA A 66 -0.65 4.24 5.82
CA ALA A 66 0.58 4.45 6.58
C ALA A 66 1.20 3.12 7.00
N THR A 67 2.51 3.06 7.16
CA THR A 67 3.21 1.88 7.68
C THR A 67 4.40 2.32 8.51
N SER A 68 4.80 1.53 9.51
CA SER A 68 5.99 1.80 10.32
C SER A 68 7.30 1.78 9.53
N HIS A 69 7.28 1.24 8.31
CA HIS A 69 8.44 1.14 7.43
C HIS A 69 8.70 2.42 6.63
N LEU A 70 7.70 3.30 6.50
CA LEU A 70 7.79 4.52 5.71
C LEU A 70 7.60 5.73 6.63
N PRO A 71 8.44 6.78 6.54
CA PRO A 71 8.28 7.97 7.36
C PRO A 71 7.14 8.89 6.89
N TRP A 72 6.51 8.62 5.75
CA TRP A 72 5.36 9.35 5.23
C TRP A 72 4.15 8.42 5.01
N ALA A 73 2.98 9.04 4.89
CA ALA A 73 1.76 8.35 4.49
C ALA A 73 1.51 8.47 2.98
N VAL A 74 0.86 7.48 2.41
CA VAL A 74 0.45 7.41 1.00
C VAL A 74 -1.02 7.84 0.90
N GLY A 75 -1.28 8.95 0.22
CA GLY A 75 -2.64 9.35 -0.11
C GLY A 75 -3.16 8.55 -1.31
N VAL A 76 -4.39 8.05 -1.22
CA VAL A 76 -5.10 7.41 -2.32
C VAL A 76 -6.21 8.33 -2.79
N ILE A 77 -6.23 8.58 -4.09
CA ILE A 77 -7.25 9.37 -4.78
C ILE A 77 -8.00 8.42 -5.71
N PRO A 78 -9.34 8.44 -5.72
CA PRO A 78 -10.11 7.58 -6.61
C PRO A 78 -9.87 7.97 -8.08
N ALA A 79 -9.76 6.98 -8.97
CA ALA A 79 -9.72 7.23 -10.41
C ALA A 79 -11.04 7.83 -10.94
N ASP A 80 -12.17 7.45 -10.33
CA ASP A 80 -13.50 8.03 -10.59
C ASP A 80 -14.11 8.55 -9.27
N ALA A 81 -14.14 9.86 -9.10
CA ALA A 81 -14.67 10.52 -7.91
C ALA A 81 -16.14 10.15 -7.60
N ARG A 82 -16.91 9.67 -8.59
CA ARG A 82 -18.31 9.25 -8.41
C ARG A 82 -18.44 7.87 -7.76
N ARG A 83 -17.41 7.03 -7.86
CA ARG A 83 -17.40 5.64 -7.36
C ARG A 83 -16.73 5.49 -6.00
N GLY A 84 -15.98 6.51 -5.58
CA GLY A 84 -15.11 6.42 -4.41
C GLY A 84 -13.89 5.56 -4.70
N ILE A 85 -13.08 5.33 -3.66
CA ILE A 85 -11.81 4.61 -3.79
C ILE A 85 -12.06 3.13 -3.97
N THR A 86 -11.50 2.56 -5.04
CA THR A 86 -11.58 1.13 -5.36
C THR A 86 -10.36 0.36 -4.87
N VAL A 87 -10.46 -0.98 -4.84
CA VAL A 87 -9.31 -1.85 -4.54
C VAL A 87 -8.15 -1.59 -5.51
N ALA A 88 -8.44 -1.39 -6.80
CA ALA A 88 -7.45 -1.04 -7.81
C ALA A 88 -6.72 0.28 -7.50
N ASP A 89 -7.46 1.32 -7.08
CA ASP A 89 -6.88 2.61 -6.72
C ASP A 89 -5.87 2.48 -5.58
N VAL A 90 -6.20 1.68 -4.55
CA VAL A 90 -5.32 1.42 -3.41
C VAL A 90 -4.02 0.75 -3.86
N LEU A 91 -4.12 -0.32 -4.65
CA LEU A 91 -2.95 -1.08 -5.11
C LEU A 91 -2.08 -0.26 -6.07
N ALA A 92 -2.71 0.52 -6.97
CA ALA A 92 -2.02 1.42 -7.88
C ALA A 92 -1.29 2.56 -7.13
N ALA A 93 -1.95 3.20 -6.16
CA ALA A 93 -1.36 4.26 -5.36
C ALA A 93 -0.18 3.75 -4.52
N LEU A 94 -0.30 2.56 -3.91
CA LEU A 94 0.80 1.91 -3.20
C LEU A 94 1.99 1.66 -4.12
N TYR A 95 1.76 1.04 -5.28
CA TYR A 95 2.83 0.77 -6.23
C TYR A 95 3.51 2.06 -6.70
N ALA A 96 2.75 3.06 -7.12
CA ALA A 96 3.29 4.35 -7.56
C ALA A 96 4.12 5.03 -6.45
N ALA A 97 3.61 5.06 -5.23
CA ALA A 97 4.30 5.67 -4.10
C ALA A 97 5.61 4.95 -3.72
N LEU A 98 5.64 3.61 -3.84
CA LEU A 98 6.82 2.79 -3.55
C LEU A 98 7.88 2.83 -4.67
N ARG A 99 7.48 3.13 -5.91
CA ARG A 99 8.41 3.25 -7.04
C ARG A 99 9.11 4.61 -7.14
N ALA A 100 8.67 5.60 -6.37
CA ALA A 100 9.35 6.89 -6.30
C ALA A 100 10.78 6.75 -5.72
N ASN A 101 11.67 7.58 -6.24
CA ASN A 101 13.05 7.68 -5.78
C ASN A 101 13.11 8.25 -4.37
N VAL A 102 14.07 7.74 -3.60
CA VAL A 102 14.35 8.23 -2.25
C VAL A 102 15.26 9.46 -2.31
N THR A 103 14.86 10.50 -1.60
CA THR A 103 15.67 11.70 -1.35
C THR A 103 16.63 11.48 -0.17
N SER A 104 17.71 12.28 -0.11
CA SER A 104 18.65 12.23 1.02
C SER A 104 17.99 12.54 2.37
N ALA A 105 16.97 13.42 2.38
CA ALA A 105 16.21 13.75 3.57
C ALA A 105 15.39 12.55 4.06
N GLU A 106 14.69 11.85 3.17
CA GLU A 106 13.93 10.63 3.50
C GLU A 106 14.84 9.51 3.99
N PHE A 107 16.00 9.33 3.36
CA PHE A 107 16.99 8.34 3.79
C PHE A 107 17.51 8.63 5.21
N SER A 108 17.73 9.90 5.53
CA SER A 108 18.13 10.34 6.86
C SER A 108 17.00 10.15 7.89
N ALA A 109 15.74 10.29 7.46
CA ALA A 109 14.56 10.12 8.30
C ALA A 109 14.25 8.66 8.70
N LEU A 110 14.93 7.65 8.13
CA LEU A 110 14.85 6.25 8.60
C LEU A 110 15.33 6.07 10.06
N GLY A 111 16.03 7.07 10.59
CA GLY A 111 16.45 7.17 11.98
C GLY A 111 17.69 6.34 12.26
N THR A 112 17.53 5.03 12.47
CA THR A 112 18.63 4.20 12.98
C THR A 112 19.58 3.74 11.87
N GLN A 113 20.89 3.66 12.19
CA GLN A 113 21.89 3.06 11.30
C GLN A 113 21.53 1.63 10.87
N ARG A 114 20.84 0.88 11.73
CA ARG A 114 20.33 -0.46 11.41
C ARG A 114 19.32 -0.42 10.27
N HIS A 115 18.34 0.49 10.32
CA HIS A 115 17.35 0.67 9.25
C HIS A 115 18.00 1.11 7.94
N MET A 116 18.93 2.06 8.00
CA MET A 116 19.67 2.54 6.82
C MET A 116 20.44 1.40 6.14
N ARG A 117 21.17 0.58 6.91
CA ARG A 117 21.88 -0.60 6.37
C ARG A 117 20.94 -1.62 5.74
N ARG A 118 19.78 -1.88 6.37
CA ARG A 118 18.77 -2.80 5.82
C ARG A 118 18.15 -2.28 4.53
N ALA A 119 17.88 -0.98 4.44
CA ALA A 119 17.39 -0.36 3.22
C ALA A 119 18.43 -0.46 2.09
N VAL A 120 19.71 -0.19 2.37
CA VAL A 120 20.82 -0.36 1.40
C VAL A 120 20.93 -1.82 0.94
N ALA A 121 20.79 -2.78 1.85
CA ALA A 121 20.80 -4.20 1.48
C ALA A 121 19.60 -4.58 0.60
N ALA A 122 18.41 -4.04 0.87
CA ALA A 122 17.23 -4.25 0.04
C ALA A 122 17.41 -3.68 -1.39
N TYR A 123 17.95 -2.46 -1.49
CA TYR A 123 18.32 -1.85 -2.77
C TYR A 123 19.28 -2.74 -3.59
N ARG A 124 20.35 -3.25 -2.96
CA ARG A 124 21.31 -4.13 -3.62
C ARG A 124 20.65 -5.41 -4.14
N ARG A 125 19.85 -6.08 -3.31
CA ARG A 125 19.11 -7.29 -3.71
C ARG A 125 18.16 -7.03 -4.88
N ARG A 126 17.49 -5.87 -4.91
CA ARG A 126 16.62 -5.47 -6.02
C ARG A 126 17.41 -5.39 -7.33
N CYS A 127 18.57 -4.73 -7.34
CA CYS A 127 19.43 -4.66 -8.52
C CYS A 127 19.93 -6.06 -8.94
N GLU A 128 20.36 -6.88 -7.96
CA GLU A 128 20.91 -8.22 -8.19
C GLU A 128 19.88 -9.24 -8.72
N ARG A 129 18.58 -9.00 -8.57
CA ARG A 129 17.52 -9.88 -9.10
C ARG A 129 17.48 -9.91 -10.62
N LEU A 130 18.00 -8.87 -11.29
CA LEU A 130 17.97 -8.76 -12.74
C LEU A 130 19.07 -9.61 -13.37
N ARG A 131 18.68 -10.48 -14.31
CA ARG A 131 19.63 -11.28 -15.08
C ARG A 131 20.26 -10.43 -16.18
N GLY A 132 21.59 -10.38 -16.18
CA GLY A 132 22.37 -9.70 -17.21
C GLY A 132 22.92 -8.34 -16.78
N ARG A 133 24.16 -8.06 -17.17
CA ARG A 133 24.90 -6.86 -16.78
C ARG A 133 24.17 -5.56 -17.13
N ARG A 134 23.57 -5.47 -18.33
CA ARG A 134 22.87 -4.26 -18.79
C ARG A 134 21.67 -3.91 -17.92
N ALA A 135 20.80 -4.89 -17.66
CA ALA A 135 19.62 -4.69 -16.82
C ALA A 135 19.99 -4.33 -15.36
N TYR A 136 21.05 -4.95 -14.84
CA TYR A 136 21.61 -4.57 -13.53
C TYR A 136 22.07 -3.12 -13.49
N GLU A 137 22.85 -2.67 -14.49
CA GLU A 137 23.36 -1.31 -14.58
C GLU A 137 22.23 -0.28 -14.73
N GLU A 138 21.22 -0.57 -15.56
CA GLU A 138 20.02 0.25 -15.74
C GLU A 138 19.21 0.40 -14.44
N GLU A 139 18.98 -0.68 -13.69
CA GLU A 139 18.26 -0.63 -12.42
C GLU A 139 19.08 0.06 -11.32
N LYS A 140 20.39 -0.15 -11.31
CA LYS A 140 21.31 0.53 -10.39
C LYS A 140 21.30 2.04 -10.64
N ALA A 141 21.28 2.48 -11.90
CA ALA A 141 21.24 3.88 -12.31
C ALA A 141 19.97 4.60 -11.85
N GLN A 142 18.85 3.87 -11.69
CA GLN A 142 17.62 4.44 -11.12
C GLN A 142 17.74 4.76 -9.62
N GLY A 143 18.79 4.30 -8.93
CA GLY A 143 19.02 4.58 -7.51
C GLY A 143 18.03 3.89 -6.56
N MET A 144 18.08 4.30 -5.30
CA MET A 144 17.23 3.76 -4.24
C MET A 144 15.80 4.26 -4.39
N LYS A 145 14.85 3.34 -4.18
CA LYS A 145 13.41 3.59 -4.25
C LYS A 145 12.77 3.37 -2.91
N ARG A 146 11.61 3.97 -2.71
CA ARG A 146 10.87 3.89 -1.44
C ARG A 146 10.49 2.44 -1.07
N VAL A 147 10.34 1.55 -2.05
CA VAL A 147 10.18 0.10 -1.82
C VAL A 147 11.37 -0.52 -1.06
N ASP A 148 12.58 0.04 -1.19
CA ASP A 148 13.76 -0.48 -0.49
C ASP A 148 13.67 -0.21 1.03
N PHE A 149 12.82 0.74 1.46
CA PHE A 149 12.56 1.02 2.88
C PHE A 149 11.67 -0.04 3.53
N LEU A 150 11.05 -0.93 2.74
CA LEU A 150 10.37 -2.10 3.27
C LEU A 150 11.38 -3.15 3.80
N MET A 151 12.68 -2.98 3.55
CA MET A 151 13.77 -3.73 4.19
C MET A 151 13.65 -5.26 4.05
N GLY A 152 13.05 -5.72 2.95
CA GLY A 152 12.79 -7.13 2.65
C GLY A 152 11.41 -7.65 3.05
N CYS A 153 10.61 -6.88 3.80
CA CYS A 153 9.22 -7.22 4.12
C CYS A 153 8.31 -6.70 3.00
N THR A 154 8.27 -7.39 1.87
CA THR A 154 7.59 -6.89 0.66
C THR A 154 6.25 -7.55 0.40
N LYS A 155 5.87 -8.58 1.17
CA LYS A 155 4.59 -9.25 1.00
C LYS A 155 3.47 -8.42 1.60
N PHE A 156 2.48 -8.03 0.81
CA PHE A 156 1.30 -7.32 1.30
C PHE A 156 0.40 -8.29 2.08
N CYS A 157 0.08 -7.94 3.33
CA CYS A 157 -0.79 -8.76 4.21
C CYS A 157 -2.17 -8.15 4.42
N GLY A 158 -2.41 -6.93 3.90
CA GLY A 158 -3.67 -6.21 4.03
C GLY A 158 -3.52 -4.84 4.70
N ILE A 159 -4.67 -4.20 4.91
CA ILE A 159 -4.81 -2.93 5.61
C ILE A 159 -5.80 -3.07 6.77
N ALA A 160 -5.59 -2.25 7.81
CA ALA A 160 -6.50 -2.15 8.96
C ALA A 160 -6.70 -0.69 9.38
N PRO A 161 -7.87 -0.30 9.91
CA PRO A 161 -8.09 1.06 10.40
C PRO A 161 -7.08 1.40 11.50
N ARG A 162 -6.51 2.61 11.46
CA ARG A 162 -5.63 3.09 12.53
C ARG A 162 -6.46 3.59 13.71
N ILE A 163 -6.20 3.01 14.89
CA ILE A 163 -6.85 3.43 16.13
C ILE A 163 -6.51 4.90 16.40
N GLY A 164 -7.53 5.71 16.69
CA GLY A 164 -7.37 7.14 17.01
C GLY A 164 -7.12 8.07 15.81
N ALA A 165 -7.09 7.56 14.57
CA ALA A 165 -6.90 8.37 13.37
C ALA A 165 -7.92 8.00 12.28
N PRO A 166 -9.13 8.60 12.31
CA PRO A 166 -10.16 8.35 11.29
C PRO A 166 -9.64 8.61 9.87
N GLY A 167 -9.97 7.72 8.93
CA GLY A 167 -9.52 7.83 7.54
C GLY A 167 -8.08 7.40 7.27
N VAL A 168 -7.30 7.10 8.32
CA VAL A 168 -5.95 6.54 8.20
C VAL A 168 -6.01 5.02 8.38
N TRP A 169 -5.34 4.31 7.48
CA TRP A 169 -5.25 2.86 7.45
C TRP A 169 -3.80 2.42 7.53
N THR A 170 -3.51 1.42 8.34
CA THR A 170 -2.19 0.85 8.47
C THR A 170 -2.01 -0.27 7.46
N ILE A 171 -0.93 -0.21 6.66
CA ILE A 171 -0.51 -1.27 5.76
C ILE A 171 0.31 -2.27 6.57
N HIS A 172 -0.08 -3.53 6.49
CA HIS A 172 0.64 -4.65 7.08
C HIS A 172 1.42 -5.39 6.00
N ILE A 173 2.68 -5.67 6.28
CA ILE A 173 3.60 -6.37 5.38
C ILE A 173 4.34 -7.48 6.13
N GLY A 174 4.68 -8.55 5.40
CA GLY A 174 5.43 -9.72 5.87
C GLY A 174 6.78 -9.85 5.18
#